data_AF-A0A367K424-F1
#
_entry.id   AF-A0A367K424-F1
#
_cell.length_a   1.000
_cell.length_b   1.000
_cell.length_c   1.000
_cell.angle_alpha   90.00
_cell.angle_beta   90.00
_cell.angle_gamma   90.00
#
_symmetry.space_group_name_H-M   'P 1'
#
loop_
_entity.id
_entity.type
_entity.pdbx_description
1 polymer ?
#
loop_
_entity_poly.entity_id
_entity_poly.type
_entity_poly.pdbx_seq_one_letter_code
_entity_poly.pdbx_strand_id
1 'polypeptide(L)'
;MSASAAAKQLGIHVRWVEQYNTCPDIIFEVCRQVGRKCILTEEHKATVVNFIDTNPSTTVVEVTENLLKQLTDLKVSRSTVYNFMRNECNLLLKKADFHSIERNSLKKIEKQYKWKYTDMNFLTNCVLLDKSAFDINMKRSRNSFGRCVDKTHFKGFVSHSYKGWVKDKTIAQWITNSLTAAGIDPDKFTAHSIRAAASTYAVQQGASIQEVKIHANWRY
;
A
#
# COMPACT_ATOMS: atom_id res chain seq x y z
N MET A 1 47.45 31.00 -19.10
CA MET A 1 47.72 30.18 -17.89
C MET A 1 47.62 28.72 -18.28
N SER A 2 48.51 27.85 -17.78
CA SER A 2 48.40 26.40 -18.05
C SER A 2 47.36 25.74 -17.15
N ALA A 3 46.77 24.63 -17.58
CA ALA A 3 45.79 23.88 -16.80
C ALA A 3 46.34 23.48 -15.41
N SER A 4 47.64 23.13 -15.32
CA SER A 4 48.30 22.80 -14.07
C SER A 4 48.45 24.01 -13.14
N ALA A 5 48.75 25.19 -13.68
CA ALA A 5 48.84 26.42 -12.90
C ALA A 5 47.47 26.84 -12.34
N ALA A 6 46.41 26.73 -13.15
CA ALA A 6 45.03 26.99 -12.72
C ALA A 6 44.55 25.96 -11.67
N ALA A 7 44.85 24.67 -11.85
CA ALA A 7 44.47 23.62 -10.92
C ALA A 7 45.12 23.80 -9.54
N LYS A 8 46.41 24.18 -9.47
CA LYS A 8 47.08 24.49 -8.20
C LYS A 8 46.45 25.69 -7.49
N GLN A 9 46.09 26.74 -8.22
CA GLN A 9 45.40 27.91 -7.64
C GLN A 9 44.03 27.57 -7.07
N LEU A 10 43.33 26.61 -7.68
CA LEU A 10 42.01 26.15 -7.26
C LEU A 10 42.05 24.98 -6.26
N GLY A 11 43.23 24.54 -5.83
CA GLY A 11 43.39 23.40 -4.91
C GLY A 11 42.97 22.04 -5.52
N ILE A 12 42.91 21.93 -6.84
CA ILE A 12 42.52 20.71 -7.55
C ILE A 12 43.72 19.77 -7.64
N HIS A 13 43.52 18.51 -7.22
CA HIS A 13 44.58 17.50 -7.19
C HIS A 13 45.12 17.18 -8.59
N VAL A 14 46.44 17.00 -8.72
CA VAL A 14 47.15 16.81 -10.01
C VAL A 14 46.61 15.65 -10.86
N ARG A 15 46.11 14.57 -10.22
CA ARG A 15 45.46 13.44 -10.88
C ARG A 15 44.31 13.84 -11.83
N TRP A 16 43.56 14.89 -11.48
CA TRP A 16 42.47 15.39 -12.32
C TRP A 16 42.99 16.16 -13.53
N VAL A 17 44.16 16.78 -13.43
CA VAL A 17 44.83 17.47 -14.55
C VAL A 17 45.30 16.45 -15.59
N GLU A 18 45.85 15.32 -15.15
CA GLU A 18 46.26 14.22 -16.03
C GLU A 18 45.06 13.59 -16.75
N GLN A 19 43.95 13.35 -16.04
CA GLN A 19 42.70 12.86 -16.66
C GLN A 19 42.13 13.87 -17.66
N TYR A 20 42.16 15.17 -17.34
CA TYR A 20 41.71 16.23 -18.24
C TYR A 20 42.53 16.31 -19.52
N ASN A 21 43.85 16.19 -19.42
CA ASN A 21 44.73 16.22 -20.57
C ASN A 21 44.60 14.96 -21.45
N THR A 22 44.12 13.84 -20.89
CA THR A 22 43.98 12.57 -21.61
C THR A 22 42.65 12.51 -22.38
N CYS A 23 41.52 12.80 -21.73
CA CYS A 23 40.20 12.87 -22.35
C CYS A 23 39.30 13.81 -21.54
N PRO A 24 39.15 15.09 -21.93
CA PRO A 24 38.38 16.07 -21.16
C PRO A 24 36.89 15.74 -21.11
N ASP A 25 36.36 15.08 -22.13
CA ASP A 25 34.94 14.77 -22.26
C ASP A 25 34.44 13.69 -21.28
N ILE A 26 35.33 12.82 -20.79
CA ILE A 26 34.98 11.65 -19.96
C ILE A 26 35.17 11.94 -18.46
N ILE A 27 35.71 13.10 -18.07
CA ILE A 27 36.01 13.41 -16.65
C ILE A 27 34.76 13.33 -15.75
N PHE A 28 33.62 13.77 -16.28
CA PHE A 28 32.32 13.72 -15.59
C PHE A 28 31.52 12.47 -15.94
N GLU A 29 31.92 11.73 -16.98
CA GLU A 29 31.38 10.41 -17.24
C GLU A 29 31.99 9.44 -16.23
N VAL A 30 31.21 9.18 -15.18
CA VAL A 30 31.47 8.05 -14.29
C VAL A 30 31.38 6.79 -15.16
N CYS A 31 32.53 6.29 -15.64
CA CYS A 31 32.63 4.95 -16.18
C CYS A 31 31.95 4.04 -15.16
N ARG A 32 30.79 3.49 -15.52
CA ARG A 32 30.05 2.57 -14.64
C ARG A 32 31.04 1.49 -14.23
N GLN A 33 31.48 1.53 -12.98
CA GLN A 33 32.35 0.51 -12.45
C GLN A 33 31.65 -0.82 -12.72
N VAL A 34 32.27 -1.71 -13.49
CA VAL A 34 31.73 -3.04 -13.74
C VAL A 34 31.55 -3.65 -12.36
N GLY A 35 30.29 -3.75 -11.94
CA GLY A 35 29.95 -4.23 -10.62
C GLY A 35 30.48 -5.64 -10.41
N ARG A 36 30.57 -6.06 -9.15
CA ARG A 36 30.82 -7.48 -8.85
C ARG A 36 29.78 -8.33 -9.57
N LYS A 37 30.22 -9.44 -10.16
CA LYS A 37 29.32 -10.42 -10.79
C LYS A 37 28.22 -10.79 -9.79
N CYS A 38 26.97 -10.72 -10.24
CA CYS A 38 25.82 -10.99 -9.38
C CYS A 38 25.81 -12.48 -9.01
N ILE A 39 25.61 -12.77 -7.72
CA ILE A 39 25.58 -14.15 -7.19
C ILE A 39 24.33 -14.89 -7.71
N LEU A 40 23.28 -14.14 -8.04
CA LEU A 40 22.03 -14.66 -8.59
C LEU A 40 21.94 -14.31 -10.08
N THR A 41 21.66 -15.31 -10.92
CA THR A 41 21.61 -15.21 -12.37
C THR A 41 20.16 -15.15 -12.87
N GLU A 42 19.98 -14.93 -14.18
CA GLU A 42 18.66 -14.93 -14.82
C GLU A 42 17.94 -16.30 -14.71
N GLU A 43 18.68 -17.42 -14.60
CA GLU A 43 18.07 -18.73 -14.33
C GLU A 43 17.37 -18.75 -12.96
N HIS A 44 18.04 -18.22 -11.92
CA HIS A 44 17.45 -18.13 -10.59
C HIS A 44 16.23 -17.20 -10.57
N LYS A 45 16.23 -16.16 -11.39
CA LYS A 45 15.09 -15.25 -11.55
C LYS A 45 13.86 -15.99 -12.07
N ALA A 46 14.01 -16.81 -13.11
CA ALA A 46 12.92 -17.59 -13.67
C ALA A 46 12.33 -18.56 -12.62
N THR A 47 13.18 -19.24 -11.86
CA THR A 47 12.74 -20.11 -10.75
C THR A 47 11.93 -19.35 -9.70
N VAL A 48 12.40 -18.17 -9.29
CA VAL A 48 11.71 -17.34 -8.29
C VAL A 48 10.34 -16.90 -8.79
N VAL A 49 10.25 -16.44 -10.04
CA VAL A 49 8.97 -15.99 -10.63
C VAL A 49 7.97 -17.15 -10.72
N ASN A 50 8.37 -18.29 -11.28
CA ASN A 50 7.50 -19.47 -11.39
C ASN A 50 7.01 -19.98 -10.02
N PHE A 51 7.88 -19.94 -9.00
CA PHE A 51 7.53 -20.36 -7.64
C PHE A 51 6.46 -19.44 -7.03
N ILE A 52 6.58 -18.12 -7.25
CA ILE A 52 5.62 -17.13 -6.75
C ILE A 52 4.31 -17.16 -7.53
N ASP A 53 4.34 -17.38 -8.84
CA ASP A 53 3.12 -17.50 -9.64
C ASP A 53 2.28 -18.72 -9.24
N THR A 54 2.95 -19.81 -8.85
CA THR A 54 2.29 -21.01 -8.31
C THR A 54 1.72 -20.75 -6.91
N ASN A 55 2.40 -19.93 -6.10
CA ASN A 55 2.06 -19.65 -4.71
C ASN A 55 2.16 -18.14 -4.39
N PRO A 56 1.12 -17.33 -4.69
CA PRO A 56 1.22 -15.87 -4.59
C PRO A 56 1.34 -15.34 -3.15
N SER A 57 1.08 -16.17 -2.15
CA SER A 57 1.19 -15.83 -0.72
C SER A 57 2.57 -16.18 -0.13
N THR A 58 3.50 -16.64 -0.96
CA THR A 58 4.81 -17.12 -0.51
C THR A 58 5.65 -16.03 0.12
N THR A 59 6.37 -16.41 1.17
CA THR A 59 7.25 -15.50 1.91
C THR A 59 8.68 -15.50 1.35
N VAL A 60 9.44 -14.42 1.58
CA VAL A 60 10.86 -14.35 1.18
C VAL A 60 11.69 -15.49 1.79
N VAL A 61 11.30 -15.98 2.97
CA VAL A 61 11.96 -17.12 3.63
C VAL A 61 11.77 -18.38 2.80
N GLU A 62 10.54 -18.69 2.40
CA GLU A 62 10.22 -19.84 1.55
C GLU A 62 10.91 -19.76 0.19
N VAL A 63 10.97 -18.57 -0.43
CA VAL A 63 11.73 -18.35 -1.68
C VAL A 63 13.22 -18.65 -1.47
N THR A 64 13.78 -18.19 -0.34
CA THR A 64 15.19 -18.44 -0.01
C THR A 64 15.45 -19.93 0.17
N GLU A 65 14.58 -20.64 0.90
CA GLU A 65 14.69 -22.09 1.09
C GLU A 65 14.56 -22.85 -0.24
N ASN A 66 13.66 -22.44 -1.13
CA ASN A 66 13.51 -23.04 -2.46
C ASN A 66 14.79 -22.86 -3.29
N LEU A 67 15.39 -21.67 -3.27
CA LEU A 67 16.66 -21.39 -3.95
C LEU A 67 17.81 -22.22 -3.38
N LEU A 68 17.92 -22.34 -2.05
CA LEU A 68 18.95 -23.14 -1.40
C LEU A 68 18.79 -24.65 -1.66
N LYS A 69 17.55 -25.14 -1.80
CA LYS A 69 17.27 -26.54 -2.14
C LYS A 69 17.68 -26.89 -3.56
N GLN A 70 17.44 -25.99 -4.51
CA GLN A 70 17.80 -26.23 -5.91
C GLN A 70 19.30 -26.06 -6.16
N LEU A 71 20.01 -25.30 -5.31
CA LEU A 71 21.41 -24.96 -5.47
C LEU A 71 22.15 -25.22 -4.16
N THR A 72 22.62 -26.46 -3.98
CA THR A 72 23.27 -26.92 -2.74
C THR A 72 24.53 -26.14 -2.37
N ASP A 73 25.20 -25.53 -3.36
CA ASP A 73 26.46 -24.81 -3.17
C ASP A 73 26.27 -23.30 -2.97
N LEU A 74 25.03 -22.82 -3.08
CA LEU A 74 24.74 -21.39 -3.05
C LEU A 74 24.59 -20.88 -1.60
N LYS A 75 25.54 -20.06 -1.14
CA LYS A 75 25.44 -19.38 0.16
C LYS A 75 24.87 -17.97 0.00
N VAL A 76 23.55 -17.84 0.09
CA VAL A 76 22.85 -16.55 -0.05
C VAL A 76 22.03 -16.21 1.19
N SER A 77 22.09 -14.93 1.61
CA SER A 77 21.32 -14.43 2.75
C SER A 77 19.90 -14.01 2.34
N ARG A 78 18.96 -14.01 3.29
CA ARG A 78 17.57 -13.55 3.05
C ARG A 78 17.49 -12.11 2.53
N SER A 79 18.37 -11.21 2.98
CA SER A 79 18.40 -9.82 2.51
C SER A 79 18.86 -9.71 1.06
N THR A 80 19.81 -10.55 0.64
CA THR A 80 20.23 -10.64 -0.76
C THR A 80 19.10 -11.13 -1.65
N VAL A 81 18.35 -12.16 -1.23
CA VAL A 81 17.16 -12.63 -1.96
C VAL A 81 16.08 -11.53 -2.03
N TYR A 82 15.81 -10.85 -0.91
CA TYR A 82 14.87 -9.73 -0.90
C TYR A 82 15.24 -8.63 -1.90
N ASN A 83 16.50 -8.20 -1.91
CA ASN A 83 16.97 -7.17 -2.83
C ASN A 83 16.93 -7.65 -4.28
N PHE A 84 17.25 -8.92 -4.54
CA PHE A 84 17.15 -9.53 -5.86
C PHE A 84 15.70 -9.55 -6.36
N MET A 85 14.75 -10.01 -5.53
CA MET A 85 13.33 -9.99 -5.87
C MET A 85 12.84 -8.57 -6.20
N ARG A 86 13.29 -7.57 -5.43
CA ARG A 86 12.87 -6.18 -5.60
C ARG A 86 13.48 -5.51 -6.82
N ASN A 87 14.78 -5.69 -7.05
CA ASN A 87 15.54 -4.93 -8.04
C ASN A 87 15.67 -5.66 -9.38
N GLU A 88 15.85 -6.99 -9.36
CA GLU A 88 16.06 -7.79 -10.56
C GLU A 88 14.76 -8.40 -11.07
N CYS A 89 13.91 -8.91 -10.17
CA CYS A 89 12.60 -9.47 -10.53
C CYS A 89 11.48 -8.43 -10.63
N ASN A 90 11.72 -7.16 -10.28
CA ASN A 90 10.72 -6.09 -10.21
C ASN A 90 9.48 -6.44 -9.36
N LEU A 91 9.65 -7.29 -8.34
CA LEU A 91 8.57 -7.73 -7.47
C LEU A 91 8.33 -6.72 -6.34
N LEU A 92 7.06 -6.45 -6.08
CA LEU A 92 6.64 -5.64 -4.94
C LEU A 92 6.05 -6.53 -3.85
N LEU A 93 6.68 -6.53 -2.68
CA LEU A 93 6.17 -7.22 -1.51
C LEU A 93 5.10 -6.36 -0.84
N LYS A 94 3.86 -6.85 -0.81
CA LYS A 94 2.76 -6.24 -0.06
C LYS A 94 2.49 -7.03 1.21
N LYS A 95 2.03 -6.32 2.24
CA LYS A 95 1.51 -6.96 3.43
C LYS A 95 0.20 -7.67 3.08
N ALA A 96 0.09 -8.95 3.43
CA ALA A 96 -1.16 -9.67 3.31
C ALA A 96 -2.14 -9.19 4.40
N ASP A 97 -3.34 -8.79 3.97
CA ASP A 97 -4.46 -8.52 4.86
C ASP A 97 -5.30 -9.79 4.97
N PHE A 98 -5.25 -10.43 6.14
CA PHE A 98 -6.05 -11.62 6.40
C PHE A 98 -7.47 -11.23 6.81
N HIS A 99 -8.44 -11.92 6.23
CA HIS A 99 -9.85 -11.84 6.62
C HIS A 99 -10.29 -13.18 7.20
N SER A 100 -11.26 -13.17 8.12
CA SER A 100 -11.78 -14.42 8.66
C SER A 100 -12.48 -15.23 7.57
N ILE A 101 -12.23 -16.54 7.54
CA ILE A 101 -12.90 -17.48 6.62
C ILE A 101 -14.43 -17.36 6.75
N GLU A 102 -14.91 -17.11 7.97
CA GLU A 102 -16.32 -16.90 8.28
C GLU A 102 -16.96 -15.74 7.48
N ARG A 103 -16.20 -14.71 7.06
CA ARG A 103 -16.70 -13.63 6.18
C ARG A 103 -17.19 -14.17 4.82
N ASN A 104 -16.53 -15.20 4.31
CA ASN A 104 -16.87 -15.84 3.03
C ASN A 104 -17.79 -17.05 3.23
N SER A 105 -18.39 -17.22 4.41
CA SER A 105 -19.37 -18.28 4.61
C SER A 105 -20.60 -18.06 3.73
N LEU A 106 -21.15 -19.16 3.19
CA LEU A 106 -22.38 -19.13 2.39
C LEU A 106 -23.50 -18.37 3.09
N LYS A 107 -23.65 -18.53 4.41
CA LYS A 107 -24.64 -17.80 5.21
C LYS A 107 -24.46 -16.27 5.18
N LYS A 108 -23.22 -15.77 5.25
CA LYS A 108 -22.97 -14.31 5.16
C LYS A 108 -23.13 -13.79 3.74
N ILE A 109 -22.73 -14.60 2.76
CA ILE A 109 -22.92 -14.30 1.33
C ILE A 109 -24.41 -14.24 0.98
N GLU A 110 -25.21 -15.24 1.39
CA GLU A 110 -26.67 -15.27 1.22
C GLU A 110 -27.36 -14.12 1.95
N LYS A 111 -26.93 -13.82 3.18
CA LYS A 111 -27.42 -12.63 3.89
C LYS A 111 -27.13 -11.39 3.05
N GLN A 112 -25.94 -11.24 2.48
CA GLN A 112 -25.66 -10.10 1.60
C GLN A 112 -26.55 -10.08 0.35
N TYR A 113 -26.82 -11.23 -0.27
CA TYR A 113 -27.75 -11.33 -1.41
C TYR A 113 -29.19 -10.96 -1.04
N LYS A 114 -29.69 -11.37 0.14
CA LYS A 114 -31.05 -11.04 0.60
C LYS A 114 -31.27 -9.53 0.72
N TRP A 115 -30.24 -8.80 1.12
CA TRP A 115 -30.29 -7.34 1.27
C TRP A 115 -30.23 -6.59 -0.09
N LYS A 116 -29.90 -7.28 -1.19
CA LYS A 116 -29.91 -6.71 -2.54
C LYS A 116 -31.33 -6.55 -3.11
N TYR A 117 -32.25 -7.41 -2.71
CA TYR A 117 -33.61 -7.47 -3.26
C TYR A 117 -34.65 -6.70 -2.43
N THR A 118 -34.22 -5.96 -1.40
CA THR A 118 -35.12 -5.08 -0.64
C THR A 118 -35.40 -3.80 -1.44
N ASP A 119 -36.68 -3.44 -1.53
CA ASP A 119 -37.18 -2.22 -2.16
C ASP A 119 -36.90 -0.97 -1.30
N MET A 120 -35.63 -0.68 -1.03
CA MET A 120 -35.21 0.52 -0.31
C MET A 120 -34.32 1.38 -1.20
N ASN A 121 -34.75 2.63 -1.45
CA ASN A 121 -33.96 3.62 -2.17
C ASN A 121 -32.97 4.32 -1.22
N PHE A 122 -31.71 3.88 -1.26
CA PHE A 122 -30.65 4.38 -0.36
C PHE A 122 -30.27 5.85 -0.60
N LEU A 123 -30.57 6.41 -1.78
CA LEU A 123 -30.22 7.80 -2.09
C LEU A 123 -31.15 8.81 -1.41
N THR A 124 -32.39 8.41 -1.14
CA THR A 124 -33.40 9.29 -0.54
C THR A 124 -33.65 8.98 0.94
N ASN A 125 -33.39 7.73 1.37
CA ASN A 125 -33.84 7.24 2.66
C ASN A 125 -32.71 7.02 3.68
N CYS A 126 -31.45 7.33 3.34
CA CYS A 126 -30.31 7.03 4.21
C CYS A 126 -29.34 8.21 4.36
N VAL A 127 -28.85 8.40 5.59
CA VAL A 127 -27.68 9.24 5.88
C VAL A 127 -26.45 8.36 6.01
N LEU A 128 -25.40 8.68 5.25
CA LEU A 128 -24.17 7.89 5.17
C LEU A 128 -23.09 8.51 6.07
N LEU A 129 -22.63 7.76 7.07
CA LEU A 129 -21.54 8.15 7.96
C LEU A 129 -20.31 7.29 7.64
N ASP A 130 -19.24 7.89 7.12
CA ASP A 130 -18.00 7.17 6.84
C ASP A 130 -17.00 7.32 7.98
N LYS A 131 -16.32 6.21 8.32
CA LYS A 131 -15.32 6.15 9.39
C LYS A 131 -14.02 6.87 9.04
N SER A 132 -13.78 7.17 7.75
CA SER A 132 -12.51 7.74 7.27
C SER A 132 -12.07 9.03 7.98
N ALA A 133 -13.00 9.85 8.45
CA ALA A 133 -12.68 11.08 9.21
C ALA A 133 -12.16 10.83 10.64
N PHE A 134 -12.45 9.66 11.23
CA PHE A 134 -12.09 9.34 12.61
C PHE A 134 -10.75 8.60 12.71
N ASP A 135 -10.34 7.87 11.66
CA ASP A 135 -9.07 7.13 11.64
C ASP A 135 -7.82 8.03 11.51
N ILE A 136 -7.99 9.31 11.11
CA ILE A 136 -6.88 10.27 10.97
C ILE A 136 -6.17 10.54 12.30
N ASN A 137 -6.90 10.45 13.44
CA ASN A 137 -6.37 10.77 14.77
C ASN A 137 -6.27 9.55 15.71
N MET A 138 -6.56 8.33 15.23
CA MET A 138 -6.62 7.10 16.04
C MET A 138 -5.48 6.10 15.76
N LYS A 139 -4.33 6.55 15.24
CA LYS A 139 -3.18 5.64 15.02
C LYS A 139 -2.68 5.09 16.36
N ARG A 140 -2.77 3.78 16.56
CA ARG A 140 -1.97 3.04 17.56
C ARG A 140 -0.50 3.35 17.31
N SER A 141 0.20 3.84 18.33
CA SER A 141 1.66 3.76 18.37
C SER A 141 2.06 2.30 18.18
N ARG A 142 2.53 1.95 16.98
CA ARG A 142 3.49 0.87 16.81
C ARG A 142 4.81 1.56 16.58
N ASN A 143 5.68 1.51 17.59
CA ASN A 143 7.07 1.90 17.47
C ASN A 143 7.70 1.13 16.30
N SER A 144 7.80 1.75 15.13
CA SER A 144 8.96 1.69 14.22
C SER A 144 8.67 2.51 12.96
N PHE A 145 9.41 3.61 12.82
CA PHE A 145 9.59 4.47 11.65
C PHE A 145 8.37 5.26 11.15
N GLY A 146 8.43 6.56 11.45
CA GLY A 146 7.44 7.54 11.08
C GLY A 146 7.37 7.84 9.59
N ARG A 147 6.15 8.13 9.16
CA ARG A 147 5.84 9.33 8.36
C ARG A 147 4.39 9.71 8.66
N CYS A 148 4.23 10.83 9.36
CA CYS A 148 2.98 11.59 9.31
C CYS A 148 2.83 12.05 7.86
N VAL A 149 1.85 11.50 7.14
CA VAL A 149 1.45 12.11 5.89
C VAL A 149 0.52 13.23 6.29
N ASP A 150 1.00 14.47 6.21
CA ASP A 150 0.11 15.62 6.11
C ASP A 150 -0.75 15.41 4.86
N LYS A 151 -2.01 15.03 5.06
CA LYS A 151 -3.02 15.12 4.03
C LYS A 151 -4.00 16.19 4.44
N THR A 152 -3.72 17.39 3.96
CA THR A 152 -4.55 18.59 3.93
C THR A 152 -5.81 18.41 3.07
N HIS A 153 -6.64 17.40 3.31
CA HIS A 153 -7.91 17.26 2.57
C HIS A 153 -9.00 16.61 3.42
N PHE A 154 -9.57 17.39 4.35
CA PHE A 154 -11.02 17.48 4.67
C PHE A 154 -11.19 18.41 5.88
N LYS A 155 -11.13 19.73 5.65
CA LYS A 155 -11.31 20.76 6.69
C LYS A 155 -12.78 21.21 6.85
N GLY A 156 -13.74 20.40 6.36
CA GLY A 156 -15.10 20.87 6.11
C GLY A 156 -16.16 20.57 7.17
N PHE A 157 -15.92 19.69 8.15
CA PHE A 157 -17.06 19.21 8.98
C PHE A 157 -16.82 19.08 10.48
N VAL A 158 -15.62 19.39 10.98
CA VAL A 158 -15.35 19.38 12.43
C VAL A 158 -14.70 20.69 12.81
N SER A 159 -15.50 21.63 13.33
CA SER A 159 -15.06 22.95 13.80
C SER A 159 -14.22 22.91 15.07
N HIS A 160 -14.08 21.73 15.70
CA HIS A 160 -13.36 21.56 16.96
C HIS A 160 -12.20 20.58 16.77
N SER A 161 -10.98 21.12 16.68
CA SER A 161 -9.76 20.32 16.63
C SER A 161 -9.41 19.82 18.03
N TYR A 162 -9.82 18.59 18.37
CA TYR A 162 -9.49 17.97 19.66
C TYR A 162 -8.05 17.48 19.69
N LYS A 163 -7.23 18.04 20.60
CA LYS A 163 -5.91 17.50 20.96
C LYS A 163 -6.09 16.44 22.05
N GLY A 164 -6.31 15.18 21.67
CA GLY A 164 -6.36 14.07 22.61
C GLY A 164 -7.02 12.81 22.08
N TRP A 165 -6.80 11.67 22.76
CA TRP A 165 -7.48 10.42 22.47
C TRP A 165 -8.97 10.53 22.83
N VAL A 166 -9.83 10.29 21.85
CA VAL A 166 -11.29 10.30 22.04
C VAL A 166 -11.77 8.86 22.18
N LYS A 167 -12.60 8.58 23.19
CA LYS A 167 -13.21 7.25 23.37
C LYS A 167 -14.33 7.04 22.34
N ASP A 168 -14.50 5.81 21.86
CA ASP A 168 -15.57 5.43 20.91
C ASP A 168 -16.97 5.90 21.35
N LYS A 169 -17.27 5.79 22.66
CA LYS A 169 -18.53 6.26 23.25
C LYS A 169 -18.75 7.77 23.04
N THR A 170 -17.69 8.56 23.06
CA THR A 170 -17.76 10.02 22.90
C THR A 170 -18.07 10.39 21.44
N ILE A 171 -17.44 9.69 20.49
CA ILE A 171 -17.72 9.84 19.06
C ILE A 171 -19.18 9.45 18.75
N ALA A 172 -19.64 8.32 19.29
CA ALA A 172 -21.02 7.88 19.14
C ALA A 172 -22.00 8.96 19.64
N GLN A 173 -21.75 9.54 20.82
CA GLN A 173 -22.59 10.60 21.36
C GLN A 173 -22.60 11.85 20.47
N TRP A 174 -21.46 12.27 19.92
CA TRP A 174 -21.40 13.43 19.02
C TRP A 174 -22.18 13.20 17.72
N ILE A 175 -22.11 11.98 17.17
CA ILE A 175 -22.89 11.59 16.00
C ILE A 175 -24.38 11.64 16.33
N THR A 176 -24.81 11.03 17.44
CA THR A 176 -26.21 11.06 17.91
C THR A 176 -26.70 12.50 18.03
N ASN A 177 -25.93 13.36 18.72
CA ASN A 177 -26.30 14.77 18.92
C ASN A 177 -26.43 15.53 17.59
N SER A 178 -25.53 15.26 16.63
CA SER A 178 -25.57 15.90 15.31
C SER A 178 -26.78 15.45 14.49
N LEU A 179 -27.14 14.16 14.55
CA LEU A 179 -28.32 13.62 13.90
C LEU A 179 -29.60 14.19 14.51
N THR A 180 -29.70 14.22 15.85
CA THR A 180 -30.83 14.81 16.56
C THR A 180 -30.99 16.31 16.25
N ALA A 181 -29.88 17.06 16.18
CA ALA A 181 -29.90 18.47 15.79
C ALA A 181 -30.40 18.69 14.35
N ALA A 182 -30.20 17.71 13.46
CA ALA A 182 -30.74 17.69 12.10
C ALA A 182 -32.19 17.16 12.02
N GLY A 183 -32.83 16.86 13.16
CA GLY A 183 -34.19 16.32 13.22
C GLY A 183 -34.29 14.82 12.89
N ILE A 184 -33.16 14.11 12.86
CA ILE A 184 -33.10 12.67 12.58
C ILE A 184 -33.07 11.92 13.91
N ASP A 185 -34.09 11.08 14.13
CA ASP A 185 -34.19 10.23 15.31
C ASP A 185 -33.37 8.93 15.13
N PRO A 186 -32.24 8.77 15.85
CA PRO A 186 -31.37 7.60 15.70
C PRO A 186 -31.98 6.31 16.26
N ASP A 187 -33.01 6.37 17.11
CA ASP A 187 -33.70 5.18 17.60
C ASP A 187 -34.71 4.64 16.58
N LYS A 188 -35.20 5.52 15.69
CA LYS A 188 -36.11 5.17 14.60
C LYS A 188 -35.39 4.64 13.36
N PHE A 189 -34.17 5.10 13.08
CA PHE A 189 -33.42 4.77 11.87
C PHE A 189 -32.17 3.93 12.16
N THR A 190 -32.09 2.74 11.56
CA THR A 190 -30.95 1.83 11.75
C THR A 190 -29.76 2.22 10.86
N ALA A 191 -28.55 2.17 11.42
CA ALA A 191 -27.31 2.45 10.68
C ALA A 191 -26.89 1.26 9.78
N HIS A 192 -26.43 1.56 8.56
CA HIS A 192 -25.94 0.58 7.59
C HIS A 192 -24.60 0.99 6.95
N SER A 193 -23.85 0.01 6.41
CA SER A 193 -22.54 0.24 5.79
C SER A 193 -22.66 0.87 4.40
N ILE A 194 -21.94 1.98 4.17
CA ILE A 194 -21.84 2.68 2.87
C ILE A 194 -21.38 1.75 1.75
N ARG A 195 -20.39 0.89 2.04
CA ARG A 195 -19.84 -0.03 1.03
C ARG A 195 -20.92 -0.99 0.51
N ALA A 196 -21.81 -1.43 1.40
CA ALA A 196 -22.93 -2.29 1.01
C ALA A 196 -23.92 -1.51 0.14
N ALA A 197 -24.30 -0.29 0.54
CA ALA A 197 -25.22 0.55 -0.21
C ALA A 197 -24.70 0.93 -1.60
N ALA A 198 -23.44 1.37 -1.71
CA ALA A 198 -22.81 1.77 -2.96
C ALA A 198 -22.70 0.60 -3.96
N SER A 199 -22.38 -0.61 -3.47
CA SER A 199 -22.32 -1.82 -4.30
C SER A 199 -23.71 -2.19 -4.83
N THR A 200 -24.76 -2.03 -4.03
CA THR A 200 -26.14 -2.26 -4.47
C THR A 200 -26.55 -1.27 -5.56
N TYR A 201 -26.24 0.02 -5.37
CA TYR A 201 -26.56 1.06 -6.35
C TYR A 201 -25.85 0.84 -7.69
N ALA A 202 -24.57 0.48 -7.68
CA ALA A 202 -23.83 0.18 -8.91
C ALA A 202 -24.48 -0.94 -9.73
N VAL A 203 -24.98 -2.00 -9.07
CA VAL A 203 -25.70 -3.08 -9.76
C VAL A 203 -27.07 -2.62 -10.27
N GLN A 204 -27.78 -1.74 -9.55
CA GLN A 204 -29.04 -1.15 -10.03
C GLN A 204 -28.83 -0.30 -11.29
N GLN A 205 -27.68 0.36 -11.42
CA GLN A 205 -27.27 1.12 -12.61
C GLN A 205 -26.75 0.24 -13.76
N GLY A 206 -26.89 -1.09 -13.64
CA GLY A 206 -26.54 -2.04 -14.70
C GLY A 206 -25.10 -2.56 -14.64
N ALA A 207 -24.29 -2.18 -13.65
CA ALA A 207 -22.96 -2.78 -13.49
C ALA A 207 -23.08 -4.28 -13.16
N SER A 208 -22.25 -5.09 -13.80
CA SER A 208 -22.22 -6.51 -13.49
C SER A 208 -21.69 -6.74 -12.08
N ILE A 209 -22.18 -7.81 -11.45
CA ILE A 209 -21.74 -8.19 -10.10
C ILE A 209 -20.23 -8.47 -10.08
N GLN A 210 -19.66 -8.92 -11.19
CA GLN A 210 -18.23 -9.17 -11.33
C GLN A 210 -17.41 -7.88 -11.30
N GLU A 211 -17.86 -6.85 -12.02
CA GLU A 211 -17.23 -5.53 -11.99
C GLU A 211 -17.29 -4.90 -10.60
N VAL A 212 -18.43 -5.01 -9.92
CA VAL A 212 -18.57 -4.51 -8.55
C VAL A 212 -17.66 -5.27 -7.58
N LYS A 213 -17.53 -6.59 -7.72
CA LYS A 213 -16.60 -7.40 -6.91
C LYS A 213 -15.14 -6.99 -7.14
N ILE A 214 -14.73 -6.84 -8.40
CA ILE A 214 -13.38 -6.41 -8.78
C ILE A 214 -13.10 -5.01 -8.21
N HIS A 215 -14.03 -4.07 -8.39
CA HIS A 215 -13.89 -2.69 -7.96
C HIS A 215 -13.90 -2.54 -6.42
N ALA A 216 -14.74 -3.30 -5.73
CA ALA A 216 -14.82 -3.29 -4.27
C ALA A 216 -13.70 -4.10 -3.58
N ASN A 217 -12.78 -4.67 -4.36
CA ASN A 217 -11.72 -5.58 -3.94
C ASN A 217 -12.26 -6.78 -3.11
N TRP A 218 -13.44 -7.28 -3.50
CA TRP A 218 -14.02 -8.50 -2.94
C TRP A 218 -13.37 -9.70 -3.62
N ARG A 219 -12.54 -10.44 -2.88
CA ARG A 219 -11.89 -11.64 -3.41
C ARG A 219 -12.83 -12.85 -3.34
N TYR A 220 -12.67 -13.75 -4.31
CA TYR A 220 -13.23 -15.10 -4.34
C TYR A 220 -12.74 -15.93 -3.15
#